data_AF-A0A950QV53-F1
#
_entry.id   AF-A0A950QV53-F1
#
_cell.length_a   1.000
_cell.length_b   1.000
_cell.length_c   1.000
_cell.angle_alpha   90.00
_cell.angle_beta   90.00
_cell.angle_gamma   90.00
#
_symmetry.space_group_name_H-M   'P 1'
#
loop_
_entity.id
_entity.type
_entity.pdbx_description
1 polymer ?
#
loop_
_entity_poly.entity_id
_entity_poly.type
_entity_poly.pdbx_seq_one_letter_code
_entity_poly.pdbx_strand_id
1 'polypeptide(L)' 'MSGFDLNSCCALITGASAGIGREFACQLAGRAGALVLVARRLDRLEEVRDELTKKDPNLNVHCRA' A
#
# COMPACT_ATOMS: atom_id res chain seq x y z
N MET A 1 -25.81 -0.17 1.25
CA MET A 1 -24.70 -1.14 1.16
C MET A 1 -23.63 -0.69 2.14
N SER A 2 -23.49 -1.39 3.28
CA SER A 2 -22.32 -1.23 4.14
C SER A 2 -21.12 -1.78 3.38
N GLY A 3 -20.08 -0.96 3.16
CA GLY A 3 -18.84 -1.41 2.53
C GLY A 3 -18.19 -2.54 3.33
N PHE A 4 -17.22 -3.22 2.72
CA PHE A 4 -16.40 -4.21 3.40
C PHE A 4 -15.43 -3.53 4.37
N ASP A 5 -15.31 -4.05 5.59
CA ASP A 5 -14.26 -3.66 6.54
C ASP A 5 -12.96 -4.38 6.16
N LEU A 6 -11.91 -3.60 5.87
CA LEU A 6 -10.59 -4.10 5.49
C LEU A 6 -9.56 -3.95 6.60
N ASN A 7 -9.94 -3.42 7.78
CA ASN A 7 -9.00 -3.10 8.86
C ASN A 7 -8.19 -4.30 9.35
N SER A 8 -8.71 -5.52 9.20
CA SER A 8 -8.01 -6.78 9.54
C SER A 8 -7.44 -7.53 8.32
N CYS A 9 -7.55 -6.96 7.13
CA CYS A 9 -7.07 -7.57 5.89
C CYS A 9 -5.68 -7.06 5.51
N CYS A 10 -4.92 -7.92 4.84
CA CYS A 10 -3.68 -7.56 4.15
C CYS A 10 -3.97 -7.41 2.64
N ALA A 11 -3.68 -6.25 2.06
CA ALA A 11 -3.87 -5.99 0.65
C ALA A 11 -2.56 -6.13 -0.13
N LEU A 12 -2.52 -7.09 -1.07
CA LEU A 12 -1.41 -7.27 -2.01
C LEU A 12 -1.66 -6.46 -3.28
N ILE A 13 -0.75 -5.54 -3.61
CA ILE A 13 -0.90 -4.64 -4.75
C ILE A 13 0.26 -4.85 -5.71
N THR A 14 -0.02 -5.43 -6.88
CA THR A 14 0.97 -5.59 -7.97
C THR A 14 1.05 -4.33 -8.83
N GLY A 15 2.23 -4.00 -9.35
CA GLY A 15 2.46 -2.76 -10.10
C GLY A 15 2.40 -1.51 -9.20
N ALA A 16 2.62 -1.66 -7.90
CA ALA A 16 2.45 -0.60 -6.90
C ALA A 16 3.44 0.57 -7.05
N SER A 17 4.50 0.43 -7.85
CA SER A 17 5.52 1.45 -8.04
C SER A 17 5.06 2.71 -8.77
N ALA A 18 3.92 2.69 -9.48
CA ALA A 18 3.44 3.83 -10.26
C ALA A 18 1.96 3.67 -10.68
N GLY A 19 1.42 4.74 -11.27
CA GLY A 19 0.11 4.73 -11.93
C GLY A 19 -1.02 4.24 -11.01
N ILE A 20 -1.90 3.40 -11.56
CA ILE A 20 -3.08 2.89 -10.85
C ILE A 20 -2.68 2.04 -9.62
N GLY A 21 -1.60 1.26 -9.70
CA GLY A 21 -1.14 0.46 -8.55
C GLY A 21 -0.72 1.34 -7.37
N ARG A 22 0.01 2.44 -7.64
CA ARG A 22 0.34 3.44 -6.61
C ARG A 22 -0.92 4.10 -6.05
N GLU A 23 -1.86 4.47 -6.91
CA GLU A 23 -3.11 5.09 -6.48
C GLU A 23 -3.95 4.16 -5.59
N PHE A 24 -4.01 2.86 -5.91
CA PHE A 24 -4.63 1.87 -5.03
C PHE A 24 -3.94 1.77 -3.67
N ALA A 25 -2.60 1.82 -3.63
CA ALA A 25 -1.86 1.81 -2.37
C ALA A 25 -2.21 3.04 -1.52
N CYS A 26 -2.29 4.22 -2.14
CA CYS A 26 -2.74 5.45 -1.49
C CYS A 26 -4.18 5.35 -0.95
N GLN A 27 -5.11 4.83 -1.73
CA GLN A 27 -6.52 4.75 -1.32
C GLN A 27 -6.80 3.67 -0.29
N LEU A 28 -5.98 2.62 -0.21
CA LEU A 28 -6.09 1.55 0.78
C LEU A 28 -5.26 1.80 2.04
N ALA A 29 -4.33 2.75 2.01
CA ALA A 29 -3.59 3.18 3.19
C ALA A 29 -4.54 3.67 4.29
N GLY A 30 -4.37 3.16 5.50
CA GLY A 30 -5.24 3.44 6.65
C GLY A 30 -6.64 2.80 6.59
N ARG A 31 -6.96 2.02 5.54
CA ARG A 31 -8.20 1.24 5.43
C ARG A 31 -7.95 -0.27 5.50
N ALA A 32 -6.80 -0.71 5.01
CA ALA A 32 -6.31 -2.07 5.21
C ALA A 32 -5.39 -2.13 6.44
N GLY A 33 -5.42 -3.25 7.16
CA GLY A 33 -4.53 -3.47 8.30
C GLY A 33 -3.05 -3.56 7.90
N ALA A 34 -2.78 -3.99 6.66
CA ALA A 34 -1.44 -3.99 6.08
C ALA A 34 -1.48 -3.89 4.55
N LEU A 35 -0.41 -3.34 3.96
CA LEU A 35 -0.18 -3.28 2.52
C LEU A 35 1.08 -4.07 2.15
N VAL A 36 1.02 -4.83 1.06
CA VAL A 36 2.18 -5.45 0.42
C VAL A 36 2.29 -4.90 -0.99
N LEU A 37 3.33 -4.12 -1.24
CA LEU A 37 3.58 -3.45 -2.51
C LEU A 37 4.54 -4.29 -3.35
N VAL A 38 4.10 -4.67 -4.56
CA VAL A 38 4.87 -5.54 -5.46
C VAL A 38 5.15 -4.84 -6.79
N ALA A 39 6.41 -4.73 -7.17
CA ALA A 39 6.85 -4.26 -8.49
C ALA A 39 8.35 -4.44 -8.66
N ARG A 40 8.82 -4.63 -9.90
CA ARG A 40 10.24 -4.87 -10.26
C ARG A 40 11.27 -3.85 -9.75
N ARG A 41 10.83 -2.68 -9.28
CA ARG A 41 11.68 -1.53 -8.95
C ARG A 41 11.57 -1.19 -7.47
N LEU A 42 12.51 -1.70 -6.68
CA LEU A 42 12.52 -1.53 -5.23
C LEU A 42 12.59 -0.05 -4.83
N ASP A 43 13.44 0.74 -5.48
CA ASP A 43 13.58 2.18 -5.26
C ASP A 43 12.23 2.91 -5.23
N ARG A 44 11.39 2.66 -6.25
CA ARG A 44 10.05 3.25 -6.33
C ARG A 44 9.06 2.69 -5.33
N LEU A 45 9.19 1.41 -4.96
CA LEU A 45 8.35 0.84 -3.90
C LEU A 45 8.64 1.50 -2.55
N GLU A 46 9.92 1.72 -2.24
CA GLU A 46 10.35 2.39 -1.02
C GLU A 46 9.87 3.85 -0.98
N GLU A 47 9.95 4.59 -2.11
CA GLU A 47 9.37 5.93 -2.22
C GLU A 47 7.87 5.93 -1.88
N VAL A 48 7.10 4.99 -2.44
CA VAL A 48 5.66 4.87 -2.12
C VAL A 48 5.47 4.50 -0.65
N ARG A 49 6.22 3.53 -0.11
CA ARG A 49 6.14 3.16 1.31
C ARG A 49 6.36 4.37 2.21
N ASP A 50 7.42 5.14 1.96
CA ASP A 50 7.80 6.29 2.78
C ASP A 50 6.75 7.41 2.70
N GLU A 51 6.14 7.63 1.53
CA GLU A 51 5.01 8.54 1.39
C GLU A 51 3.80 8.09 2.23
N LEU A 52 3.49 6.80 2.25
CA LEU A 52 2.34 6.24 2.99
C LEU A 52 2.58 6.26 4.50
N THR A 53 3.76 5.82 4.96
CA THR A 53 4.12 5.81 6.38
C THR A 53 4.31 7.22 6.95
N LYS A 54 4.68 8.20 6.12
CA LYS A 54 4.67 9.62 6.53
C LYS A 54 3.26 10.14 6.83
N LYS A 55 2.24 9.64 6.13
CA LYS A 55 0.83 10.01 6.38
C LYS A 55 0.23 9.24 7.55
N ASP A 56 0.58 7.96 7.68
CA ASP A 56 0.16 7.09 8.77
C ASP A 56 1.35 6.25 9.28
N PRO A 57 2.03 6.71 10.34
CA PRO A 57 3.19 6.03 10.91
C PRO A 57 2.91 4.63 11.46
N ASN A 58 1.64 4.29 11.72
CA ASN A 58 1.26 2.98 12.24
C ASN A 58 0.92 1.99 11.12
N LEU A 59 0.87 2.43 9.86
CA LEU A 59 0.55 1.58 8.73
C LEU A 59 1.66 0.57 8.47
N ASN A 60 1.31 -0.72 8.47
CA ASN A 60 2.22 -1.80 8.16
C ASN A 60 2.35 -1.97 6.63
N VAL A 61 3.50 -1.61 6.07
CA VAL A 61 3.75 -1.64 4.62
C VAL A 61 5.00 -2.46 4.29
N HIS A 62 4.87 -3.46 3.43
CA HIS A 62 5.97 -4.32 2.98
C HIS A 62 6.26 -4.12 1.49
N CYS A 63 7.54 -3.99 1.12
CA CYS A 63 7.98 -3.92 -0.27
C CYS A 63 8.50 -5.28 -0.75
N ARG A 64 8.08 -5.72 -1.93
CA ARG A 64 8.60 -6.93 -2.61
C ARG A 64 8.88 -6.63 -4.09
N ALA A 65 10.16 -6.62 -4.46
CA ALA A 65 10.59 -6.32 -5.83
C ALA A 65 10.56 -7.55 -6.75
#